data_AF-A0AAW7YFF9-F1
#
_entry.id   AF-A0AAW7YFF9-F1
#
_cell.length_a   1.000
_cell.length_b   1.000
_cell.length_c   1.000
_cell.angle_alpha   90.00
_cell.angle_beta   90.00
_cell.angle_gamma   90.00
#
_symmetry.space_group_name_H-M   'P 1'
#
loop_
_entity.id
_entity.type
_entity.pdbx_description
1 polymer ?
#
loop_
_entity_poly.entity_id
_entity_poly.type
_entity_poly.pdbx_seq_one_letter_code
_entity_poly.pdbx_strand_id
1 'polypeptide(L)' 'MNHTLYGLLKKDLRASIALARSYRLSGDRRLAVQFLNDAAQTRSELITLRGC' A
#
# COMPACT_ATOMS: atom_id res chain seq x y z
N MET A 1 -16.69 9.59 -7.58
CA MET A 1 -15.75 8.77 -6.77
C MET A 1 -16.44 7.52 -6.25
N ASN A 2 -15.95 6.33 -6.58
CA ASN A 2 -16.43 5.08 -5.98
C ASN A 2 -15.90 5.00 -4.53
N HIS A 3 -16.68 5.47 -3.56
CA HIS A 3 -16.31 5.55 -2.14
C HIS A 3 -15.83 4.20 -1.58
N THR A 4 -16.38 3.10 -2.09
CA THR A 4 -15.99 1.73 -1.72
C THR A 4 -14.57 1.41 -2.17
N LEU A 5 -14.24 1.67 -3.44
CA LEU A 5 -12.89 1.41 -3.98
C LEU A 5 -11.84 2.27 -3.29
N TYR A 6 -12.12 3.57 -3.11
CA TYR A 6 -11.21 4.48 -2.42
C TYR A 6 -10.94 4.06 -0.96
N GLY A 7 -11.99 3.57 -0.27
CA GLY A 7 -11.86 3.02 1.08
C GLY A 7 -11.04 1.73 1.13
N LEU A 8 -11.21 0.83 0.16
CA LEU A 8 -10.45 -0.41 0.05
C LEU A 8 -8.96 -0.14 -0.20
N LEU A 9 -8.63 0.72 -1.16
CA LEU A 9 -7.24 1.08 -1.47
C LEU A 9 -6.53 1.75 -0.28
N LYS A 10 -7.24 2.54 0.54
CA LYS A 10 -6.66 3.07 1.79
C LYS A 10 -6.33 1.99 2.81
N LYS A 11 -7.17 0.95 2.92
CA LYS A 11 -6.92 -0.18 3.84
C LYS A 11 -5.73 -1.00 3.34
N ASP A 12 -5.68 -1.26 2.05
CA ASP A 12 -4.61 -1.99 1.40
C ASP A 12 -3.25 -1.27 1.56
N LEU A 13 -3.20 0.04 1.29
CA LEU A 13 -2.01 0.86 1.51
C LEU A 13 -1.47 0.73 2.95
N ARG A 14 -2.35 0.76 3.95
CA ARG A 14 -1.97 0.62 5.37
C ARG A 14 -1.46 -0.79 5.67
N ALA A 15 -2.10 -1.82 5.12
CA ALA A 15 -1.70 -3.20 5.30
C ALA A 15 -0.31 -3.44 4.70
N SER A 16 -0.06 -2.97 3.48
CA SER A 16 1.23 -3.10 2.80
C SER A 16 2.37 -2.41 3.58
N ILE A 17 2.14 -1.21 4.11
CA ILE A 17 3.14 -0.53 4.97
C ILE A 17 3.39 -1.32 6.27
N ALA A 18 2.35 -1.88 6.89
CA ALA A 18 2.49 -2.67 8.11
C ALA A 18 3.29 -3.97 7.85
N LEU A 19 2.98 -4.67 6.76
CA LEU A 19 3.70 -5.87 6.35
C LEU A 19 5.16 -5.58 6.01
N ALA A 20 5.43 -4.50 5.26
CA ALA A 20 6.78 -4.07 4.97
C ALA A 20 7.60 -3.85 6.26
N ARG A 21 7.00 -3.24 7.28
CA ARG A 21 7.64 -3.06 8.59
C ARG A 21 7.88 -4.40 9.29
N SER A 22 6.90 -5.30 9.31
CA SER A 22 7.05 -6.63 9.92
C SER A 22 8.17 -7.44 9.27
N TYR A 23 8.22 -7.49 7.94
CA TYR A 23 9.27 -8.21 7.20
C TYR A 23 10.65 -7.57 7.36
N ARG A 24 10.70 -6.23 7.48
CA ARG A 24 11.96 -5.54 7.82
C ARG A 24 12.47 -5.94 9.20
N LEU A 25 11.58 -6.09 10.19
CA LEU A 25 11.93 -6.52 11.54
C LEU A 25 12.31 -8.00 11.61
N SER A 26 11.70 -8.86 10.79
CA SER A 26 12.07 -10.28 10.70
C SER A 26 13.35 -10.52 9.88
N GLY A 27 13.93 -9.49 9.26
CA GLY A 27 15.13 -9.57 8.44
C GLY A 27 14.89 -9.95 6.98
N ASP A 28 13.63 -10.17 6.57
CA ASP A 28 13.29 -10.46 5.18
C ASP A 28 13.19 -9.17 4.36
N ARG A 29 14.35 -8.72 3.87
CA ARG A 29 14.45 -7.49 3.07
C ARG A 29 13.71 -7.57 1.74
N ARG A 30 13.61 -8.76 1.13
CA ARG A 30 12.97 -8.90 -0.20
C ARG A 30 11.48 -8.65 -0.08
N LEU A 31 10.83 -9.31 0.87
CA LEU A 31 9.40 -9.09 1.13
C LEU A 31 9.14 -7.67 1.63
N ALA A 32 10.01 -7.12 2.49
CA ALA A 32 9.87 -5.74 2.92
C ALA A 32 9.86 -4.75 1.74
N VAL A 33 10.77 -4.91 0.78
CA VAL A 33 10.83 -4.06 -0.43
C VAL A 33 9.60 -4.29 -1.32
N GLN A 34 9.15 -5.54 -1.49
CA GLN A 34 7.96 -5.85 -2.27
C GLN A 34 6.73 -5.11 -1.73
N PHE A 35 6.47 -5.21 -0.43
CA PHE A 35 5.32 -4.52 0.19
C PHE A 35 5.44 -2.98 0.16
N LEU A 36 6.66 -2.43 0.13
CA LEU A 36 6.86 -0.99 -0.08
C LEU A 36 6.53 -0.57 -1.51
N ASN A 37 6.86 -1.40 -2.51
CA ASN A 37 6.49 -1.14 -3.90
C ASN A 37 4.97 -1.21 -4.09
N ASP A 38 4.32 -2.21 -3.49
CA ASP A 38 2.86 -2.36 -3.51
C ASP A 38 2.19 -1.13 -2.88
N ALA A 39 2.69 -0.67 -1.72
CA ALA A 39 2.22 0.56 -1.10
C ALA A 39 2.39 1.80 -2.01
N ALA A 40 3.50 1.91 -2.73
CA ALA A 40 3.74 3.01 -3.65
C ALA A 40 2.75 2.99 -4.82
N GLN A 41 2.45 1.80 -5.38
CA GLN A 41 1.47 1.62 -6.45
C GLN A 41 0.06 2.00 -5.97
N THR A 42 -0.40 1.43 -4.84
CA THR A 42 -1.72 1.74 -4.27
C THR A 42 -1.87 3.24 -3.97
N ARG A 43 -0.79 3.92 -3.55
CA ARG A 43 -0.79 5.38 -3.37
C ARG A 43 -0.96 6.13 -4.69
N SER A 44 -0.31 5.69 -5.76
CA SER A 44 -0.48 6.27 -7.10
C SER A 44 -1.93 6.16 -7.57
N GLU A 45 -2.54 4.98 -7.39
CA GLU A 45 -3.95 4.74 -7.74
C GLU A 45 -4.90 5.64 -6.95
N LEU A 46 -4.65 5.81 -5.64
CA LEU A 46 -5.42 6.73 -4.79
C LEU A 46 -5.32 8.19 -5.23
N ILE A 47 -4.16 8.62 -5.75
CA ILE A 47 -3.96 9.98 -6.27
C ILE A 47 -4.78 10.16 -7.55
N THR A 48 -4.69 9.22 -8.49
CA THR A 48 -5.50 9.23 -9.72
C THR A 48 -6.99 9.29 -9.41
N LEU A 49 -7.47 8.51 -8.44
CA LEU A 49 -8.88 8.51 -8.03
C LEU A 49 -9.34 9.78 -7.31
N ARG A 50 -8.40 10.58 -6.76
CA ARG A 50 -8.69 11.87 -6.11
C ARG A 50 -8.71 13.04 -7.12
N GLY A 51 -8.08 12.87 -8.27
CA GLY A 51 -7.83 13.93 -9.26
C GLY A 51 -8.76 13.93 -10.49
N CYS A 52 -9.85 13.16 -10.48
CA CYS A 52 -10.91 13.20 -11.50
C CYS A 52 -12.21 13.77 -10.92
#